data_AF-A0A974UC77-F1
#
_entry.id   AF-A0A974UC77-F1
#
_cell.length_a   1.000
_cell.length_b   1.000
_cell.length_c   1.000
_cell.angle_alpha   90.00
_cell.angle_beta   90.00
_cell.angle_gamma   90.00
#
_symmetry.space_group_name_H-M   'P 1'
#
loop_
_entity.id
_entity.type
_entity.pdbx_description
1 polymer ?
#
loop_
_entity_poly.entity_id
_entity_poly.type
_entity_poly.pdbx_seq_one_letter_code
_entity_poly.pdbx_strand_id
1 'polypeptide(L)'
;MILVDDNTYYETLEILRGDKKLPEIFIELKQWLYEEYDIHAYNFEFKEIFPNSPAHKFRLYIMLQSRDEFFSMFKGYTYDSKKQKAIADKLFDLAKKYNLESISNYKDVFVAYVDFLDEMRFDYFKQAYRLIRKPLIEKYQIYSVWTLFNRFSQLTVFYQNEINGKTNEFIGISKQIKDEFYETLHMLDEFNVFTYDNFDVHFDSKENLDNKFEGNLFYYWKS
;
A
#
# COMPACT_ATOMS: atom_id res chain seq x y z
N MET A 1 -4.68 -1.36 -5.82
CA MET A 1 -5.97 -0.75 -5.47
C MET A 1 -5.70 -0.05 -4.17
N ILE A 2 -5.89 1.26 -4.07
CA ILE A 2 -5.72 1.93 -2.79
C ILE A 2 -6.90 1.47 -1.92
N LEU A 3 -6.65 0.84 -0.78
CA LEU A 3 -7.72 0.37 0.12
C LEU A 3 -8.26 1.49 0.99
N VAL A 4 -7.49 2.56 1.12
CA VAL A 4 -7.85 3.83 1.77
C VAL A 4 -8.55 4.72 0.75
N ASP A 5 -9.59 5.46 1.16
CA ASP A 5 -10.20 6.45 0.26
C ASP A 5 -9.24 7.63 0.03
N ASP A 6 -9.36 8.28 -1.13
CA ASP A 6 -8.44 9.35 -1.55
C ASP A 6 -8.29 10.45 -0.48
N ASN A 7 -9.38 10.87 0.16
CA ASN A 7 -9.33 11.92 1.19
C ASN A 7 -8.46 11.50 2.37
N THR A 8 -8.69 10.31 2.91
CA THR A 8 -7.93 9.78 4.04
C THR A 8 -6.47 9.52 3.67
N TYR A 9 -6.19 9.10 2.42
CA TYR A 9 -4.84 8.93 1.92
C TYR A 9 -4.08 10.27 1.88
N TYR A 10 -4.62 11.29 1.20
CA TYR A 10 -3.97 12.60 1.10
C TYR A 10 -3.83 13.31 2.44
N GLU A 11 -4.84 13.20 3.32
CA GLU A 11 -4.75 13.72 4.69
C GLU A 11 -3.60 13.08 5.47
N THR A 12 -3.38 11.78 5.29
CA THR A 12 -2.25 11.09 5.93
C THR A 12 -0.91 11.59 5.39
N LEU A 13 -0.81 11.90 4.09
CA LEU A 13 0.38 12.54 3.52
C LEU A 13 0.61 13.95 4.08
N GLU A 14 -0.44 14.77 4.22
CA GLU A 14 -0.35 16.10 4.85
C GLU A 14 0.14 16.01 6.30
N ILE A 15 -0.30 15.00 7.04
CA ILE A 15 0.18 14.75 8.41
C ILE A 15 1.66 14.36 8.40
N LEU A 16 2.08 13.49 7.49
CA LEU A 16 3.49 13.08 7.35
C LEU A 16 4.41 14.24 6.98
N ARG A 17 3.94 15.17 6.13
CA ARG A 17 4.66 16.41 5.78
C ARG A 17 4.72 17.42 6.93
N GLY A 18 3.83 17.29 7.92
CA GLY A 18 3.65 18.26 9.00
C GLY A 18 2.74 19.43 8.62
N ASP A 19 2.11 19.40 7.45
CA ASP A 19 1.15 20.42 6.97
C ASP A 19 -0.17 20.36 7.76
N LYS A 20 -0.50 19.18 8.28
CA LYS A 20 -1.70 18.94 9.08
C LYS A 20 -1.37 18.25 10.40
N LYS A 21 -2.09 18.64 11.45
CA LYS A 21 -1.95 18.05 12.79
C LYS A 21 -3.07 17.07 13.06
N LEU A 22 -2.74 15.98 13.74
CA LEU A 22 -3.74 15.09 14.31
C LEU A 22 -4.58 15.81 15.37
N PRO A 23 -5.90 15.57 15.43
CA PRO A 23 -6.74 15.93 16.57
C PRO A 23 -6.17 15.39 17.90
N GLU A 24 -6.34 16.14 19.00
CA GLU A 24 -5.77 15.79 20.31
C GLU A 24 -6.15 14.39 20.79
N ILE A 25 -7.41 13.97 20.57
CA ILE A 25 -7.88 12.62 20.85
C ILE A 25 -7.03 11.54 20.16
N PHE A 26 -6.64 11.77 18.91
CA PHE A 26 -5.86 10.81 18.12
C PHE A 26 -4.37 10.88 18.43
N ILE A 27 -3.87 12.01 18.92
CA ILE A 27 -2.52 12.09 19.49
C ILE A 27 -2.44 11.19 20.73
N GLU A 28 -3.40 11.28 21.65
CA GLU A 28 -3.42 10.42 22.84
C GLU A 28 -3.66 8.94 22.51
N LEU A 29 -4.53 8.65 21.54
CA LEU A 29 -4.74 7.27 21.09
C LEU A 29 -3.48 6.68 20.45
N LYS A 30 -2.77 7.46 19.62
CA LYS A 30 -1.49 7.08 19.03
C LYS A 30 -0.44 6.78 20.09
N GLN A 31 -0.32 7.64 21.10
CA GLN A 31 0.61 7.42 22.21
C GLN A 31 0.29 6.13 22.97
N TRP A 32 -0.98 5.89 23.25
CA TRP A 32 -1.39 4.67 23.95
C TRP A 32 -1.16 3.40 23.11
N LEU A 33 -1.39 3.44 21.79
CA LEU A 33 -1.09 2.31 20.90
C LEU A 33 0.40 1.94 20.92
N TYR A 34 1.27 2.94 20.95
CA TYR A 34 2.70 2.74 21.07
C TYR A 34 3.06 2.12 22.42
N GLU A 35 2.56 2.68 23.53
CA GLU A 35 2.87 2.19 24.88
C GLU A 35 2.37 0.76 25.15
N GLU A 36 1.17 0.44 24.67
CA GLU A 36 0.50 -0.84 24.96
C GLU A 36 0.94 -1.96 24.00
N TYR A 37 1.20 -1.63 22.73
CA TYR A 37 1.40 -2.62 21.67
C TYR A 37 2.64 -2.41 20.81
N ASP A 38 3.45 -1.37 21.05
CA ASP A 38 4.56 -0.94 20.19
C ASP A 38 4.10 -0.68 18.74
N ILE A 39 2.93 -0.07 18.59
CA ILE A 39 2.31 0.23 17.30
C ILE A 39 2.41 1.72 16.98
N HIS A 40 2.97 2.02 15.81
CA HIS A 40 3.04 3.36 15.27
C HIS A 40 1.93 3.60 14.24
N ALA A 41 1.05 4.56 14.54
CA ALA A 41 0.01 5.01 13.63
C ALA A 41 0.36 6.38 13.02
N TYR A 42 0.16 6.54 11.72
CA TYR A 42 0.27 7.84 11.04
C TYR A 42 -1.01 8.66 11.20
N ASN A 43 -2.17 8.03 11.00
CA ASN A 43 -3.45 8.71 10.99
C ASN A 43 -4.60 7.77 11.38
N PHE A 44 -5.76 8.36 11.66
CA PHE A 44 -6.99 7.68 12.06
C PHE A 44 -8.17 8.25 11.30
N GLU A 45 -9.09 7.37 10.91
CA GLU A 45 -10.37 7.76 10.33
C GLU A 45 -11.50 7.16 11.16
N PHE A 46 -12.40 8.01 11.66
CA PHE A 46 -13.64 7.56 12.28
C PHE A 46 -14.84 7.91 11.38
N LYS A 47 -15.47 6.88 10.79
CA LYS A 47 -16.59 7.06 9.84
C LYS A 47 -17.66 5.98 10.01
N GLU A 48 -18.87 6.29 9.58
CA GLU A 48 -19.97 5.32 9.47
C GLU A 48 -19.73 4.37 8.29
N ILE A 49 -19.85 3.05 8.52
CA ILE A 49 -19.55 2.00 7.52
C ILE A 49 -20.67 1.89 6.49
N PHE A 50 -21.92 2.02 6.94
CA PHE A 50 -23.11 1.90 6.11
C PHE A 50 -23.99 3.13 6.31
N PRO A 51 -23.71 4.22 5.57
CA PRO A 51 -24.56 5.39 5.59
C PRO A 51 -25.99 4.95 5.27
N ASN A 52 -26.95 5.34 6.11
CA ASN A 52 -28.38 4.99 6.02
C ASN A 52 -28.78 3.56 6.48
N SER A 53 -27.89 2.81 7.13
CA SER A 53 -28.30 1.58 7.82
C SER A 53 -28.95 1.90 9.17
N PRO A 54 -30.09 1.27 9.53
CA PRO A 54 -30.71 1.45 10.85
C PRO A 54 -29.78 1.10 12.02
N ALA A 55 -28.75 0.29 11.76
CA ALA A 55 -27.81 -0.18 12.77
C ALA A 55 -26.70 0.84 13.11
N HIS A 56 -26.53 1.93 12.34
CA HIS A 56 -25.54 2.99 12.56
C HIS A 56 -24.17 2.47 13.03
N LYS A 57 -23.51 1.66 12.20
CA LYS A 57 -22.23 1.04 12.55
C LYS A 57 -21.06 1.94 12.16
N PHE A 58 -20.16 2.17 13.11
CA PHE A 58 -18.97 2.99 12.93
C PHE A 58 -17.69 2.16 12.85
N ARG A 59 -16.72 2.66 12.09
CA ARG A 59 -15.37 2.12 11.99
C ARG A 59 -14.36 3.16 12.44
N LEU A 60 -13.39 2.70 13.22
CA LEU A 60 -12.09 3.36 13.37
C LEU A 60 -11.11 2.64 12.42
N TYR A 61 -10.62 3.34 11.40
CA TYR A 61 -9.58 2.84 10.51
C TYR A 61 -8.25 3.45 10.90
N ILE A 62 -7.22 2.62 11.06
CA ILE A 62 -5.90 3.05 11.55
C ILE A 62 -4.86 2.81 10.46
N MET A 63 -4.19 3.89 10.07
CA MET A 63 -3.10 3.89 9.09
C MET A 63 -1.80 3.58 9.82
N LEU A 64 -1.34 2.33 9.73
CA LEU A 64 -0.15 1.84 10.43
C LEU A 64 1.12 2.09 9.63
N GLN A 65 2.24 2.21 10.33
CA GLN A 65 3.53 2.57 9.74
C GLN A 65 4.21 1.40 9.03
N SER A 66 3.96 0.15 9.44
CA SER A 66 4.62 -1.00 8.83
C SER A 66 3.72 -2.24 8.66
N ARG A 67 4.18 -3.11 7.77
CA ARG A 67 3.59 -4.43 7.52
C ARG A 67 3.60 -5.34 8.75
N ASP A 68 4.67 -5.29 9.54
CA ASP A 68 4.82 -6.13 10.72
C ASP A 68 3.83 -5.70 11.81
N GLU A 69 3.67 -4.39 12.03
CA GLU A 69 2.62 -3.85 12.90
C GLU A 69 1.23 -4.25 12.41
N PHE A 70 0.95 -4.13 11.11
CA PHE A 70 -0.30 -4.56 10.51
C PHE A 70 -0.59 -6.03 10.80
N PHE A 71 0.36 -6.94 10.55
CA PHE A 71 0.17 -8.36 10.85
C PHE A 71 0.07 -8.67 12.34
N SER A 72 0.72 -7.89 13.20
CA SER A 72 0.60 -8.02 14.65
C SER A 72 -0.85 -7.79 15.15
N MET A 73 -1.71 -7.16 14.34
CA MET A 73 -3.12 -6.93 14.64
C MET A 73 -4.03 -8.10 14.29
N PHE A 74 -3.48 -9.19 13.79
CA PHE A 74 -4.22 -10.39 13.42
C PHE A 74 -3.93 -11.54 14.37
N LYS A 75 -4.92 -12.43 14.48
CA LYS A 75 -4.79 -13.75 15.08
C LYS A 75 -5.23 -14.78 14.05
N GLY A 76 -4.26 -15.36 13.35
CA GLY A 76 -4.53 -16.20 12.17
C GLY A 76 -5.02 -15.35 11.00
N TYR A 77 -6.15 -15.70 10.40
CA TYR A 77 -6.71 -15.00 9.22
C TYR A 77 -7.70 -13.87 9.57
N THR A 78 -7.93 -13.60 10.85
CA THR A 78 -8.88 -12.59 11.33
C THR A 78 -8.20 -11.60 12.26
N TYR A 79 -8.78 -10.40 12.43
CA TYR A 79 -8.30 -9.44 13.41
C TYR A 79 -8.28 -10.02 14.83
N ASP A 80 -7.32 -9.59 15.63
CA ASP A 80 -7.29 -9.90 17.05
C ASP A 80 -8.42 -9.15 17.76
N SER A 81 -9.49 -9.87 18.08
CA SER A 81 -10.69 -9.30 18.71
C SER A 81 -10.43 -8.67 20.08
N LYS A 82 -9.38 -9.12 20.80
CA LYS A 82 -9.01 -8.51 22.09
C LYS A 82 -8.39 -7.14 21.85
N LYS A 83 -7.46 -7.02 20.90
CA LYS A 83 -6.87 -5.72 20.52
C LYS A 83 -7.92 -4.77 19.96
N GLN A 84 -8.79 -5.24 19.06
CA GLN A 84 -9.90 -4.42 18.53
C GLN A 84 -10.77 -3.86 19.65
N LYS A 85 -11.18 -4.71 20.59
CA LYS A 85 -12.01 -4.29 21.73
C LYS A 85 -11.29 -3.28 22.62
N ALA A 86 -10.03 -3.55 22.98
CA ALA A 86 -9.25 -2.64 23.82
C ALA A 86 -9.07 -1.27 23.18
N ILE A 87 -8.79 -1.23 21.87
CA ILE A 87 -8.67 0.02 21.11
C ILE A 87 -9.99 0.78 21.05
N ALA A 88 -11.11 0.08 20.79
CA ALA A 88 -12.43 0.70 20.77
C ALA A 88 -12.83 1.27 22.14
N ASP A 89 -12.59 0.51 23.22
CA ASP A 89 -12.85 0.96 24.60
C ASP A 89 -11.96 2.18 24.93
N LYS A 90 -10.68 2.17 24.54
CA LYS A 90 -9.77 3.31 24.73
C LYS A 90 -10.24 4.56 23.97
N LEU A 91 -10.63 4.42 22.71
CA LEU A 91 -11.18 5.53 21.91
C LEU A 91 -12.41 6.13 22.60
N PHE A 92 -13.29 5.28 23.12
CA PHE A 92 -14.50 5.70 23.82
C PHE A 92 -14.19 6.48 25.11
N ASP A 93 -13.22 6.02 25.90
CA ASP A 93 -12.78 6.74 27.10
C ASP A 93 -12.17 8.10 26.76
N LEU A 94 -11.36 8.17 25.70
CA LEU A 94 -10.83 9.44 25.21
C LEU A 94 -11.95 10.35 24.68
N ALA A 95 -12.92 9.82 23.95
CA ALA A 95 -14.07 10.59 23.46
C ALA A 95 -14.85 11.23 24.61
N LYS A 96 -15.04 10.52 25.73
CA LYS A 96 -15.62 11.10 26.95
C LYS A 96 -14.74 12.18 27.57
N LYS A 97 -13.44 11.93 27.70
CA LYS A 97 -12.47 12.90 28.25
C LYS A 97 -12.50 14.23 27.47
N TYR A 98 -12.64 14.17 26.16
CA TYR A 98 -12.68 15.34 25.26
C TYR A 98 -14.10 15.86 24.95
N ASN A 99 -15.15 15.30 25.57
CA ASN A 99 -16.55 15.65 25.33
C ASN A 99 -16.96 15.56 23.83
N LEU A 100 -16.50 14.53 23.11
CA LEU A 100 -16.80 14.30 21.70
C LEU A 100 -18.02 13.38 21.52
N GLU A 101 -19.21 13.98 21.55
CA GLU A 101 -20.49 13.25 21.42
C GLU A 101 -20.61 12.43 20.12
N SER A 102 -19.96 12.89 19.04
CA SER A 102 -19.92 12.20 17.75
C SER A 102 -19.24 10.83 17.80
N ILE A 103 -18.43 10.57 18.83
CA ILE A 103 -17.73 9.29 19.04
C ILE A 103 -18.25 8.60 20.30
N SER A 104 -18.47 9.34 21.40
CA SER A 104 -18.82 8.77 22.71
C SER A 104 -20.20 8.11 22.77
N ASN A 105 -21.03 8.25 21.72
CA ASN A 105 -22.31 7.56 21.61
C ASN A 105 -22.19 6.15 21.01
N TYR A 106 -21.01 5.77 20.51
CA TYR A 106 -20.81 4.52 19.78
C TYR A 106 -19.73 3.68 20.47
N LYS A 107 -20.16 2.70 21.28
CA LYS A 107 -19.24 1.80 22.00
C LYS A 107 -18.81 0.59 21.15
N ASP A 108 -19.66 0.16 20.22
CA ASP A 108 -19.43 -1.02 19.37
C ASP A 108 -18.79 -0.61 18.03
N VAL A 109 -17.61 0.02 18.10
CA VAL A 109 -16.84 0.46 16.93
C VAL A 109 -16.04 -0.70 16.36
N PHE A 110 -16.11 -0.90 15.05
CA PHE A 110 -15.24 -1.84 14.36
C PHE A 110 -13.87 -1.20 14.12
N VAL A 111 -12.80 -1.79 14.66
CA VAL A 111 -11.44 -1.29 14.44
C VAL A 111 -10.80 -2.03 13.27
N ALA A 112 -10.40 -1.30 12.23
CA ALA A 112 -9.70 -1.84 11.07
C ALA A 112 -8.31 -1.21 10.96
N TYR A 113 -7.43 -1.88 10.21
CA TYR A 113 -6.03 -1.48 10.07
C TYR A 113 -5.62 -1.54 8.60
N VAL A 114 -4.65 -0.71 8.23
CA VAL A 114 -3.99 -0.79 6.93
C VAL A 114 -2.49 -0.57 7.09
N ASP A 115 -1.70 -1.30 6.29
CA ASP A 115 -0.30 -0.99 6.09
C ASP A 115 -0.19 0.21 5.16
N PHE A 116 -0.04 1.40 5.72
CA PHE A 116 -0.02 2.63 4.94
C PHE A 116 1.27 2.78 4.12
N LEU A 117 2.34 2.09 4.50
CA LEU A 117 3.57 2.06 3.71
C LEU A 117 3.34 1.33 2.38
N ASP A 118 2.57 0.25 2.38
CA ASP A 118 2.20 -0.47 1.14
C ASP A 118 1.25 0.37 0.26
N GLU A 119 0.34 1.14 0.87
CA GLU A 119 -0.53 2.08 0.14
C GLU A 119 0.29 3.16 -0.59
N MET A 120 1.26 3.78 0.08
CA MET A 120 2.18 4.75 -0.54
C MET A 120 2.99 4.11 -1.66
N ARG A 121 3.54 2.92 -1.43
CA ARG A 121 4.29 2.16 -2.45
C ARG A 121 3.42 1.88 -3.67
N PHE A 122 2.17 1.49 -3.47
CA PHE A 122 1.26 1.21 -4.58
C PHE A 122 1.00 2.47 -5.40
N ASP A 123 0.76 3.61 -4.76
CA ASP A 123 0.48 4.86 -5.43
C ASP A 123 1.69 5.40 -6.21
N TYR A 124 2.85 5.54 -5.57
CA TYR A 124 4.08 6.02 -6.25
C TYR A 124 4.46 5.12 -7.42
N PHE A 125 4.37 3.80 -7.25
CA PHE A 125 4.63 2.85 -8.32
C PHE A 125 3.65 3.03 -9.48
N LYS A 126 2.35 3.16 -9.20
CA LYS A 126 1.32 3.38 -10.22
C LYS A 126 1.57 4.68 -10.98
N GLN A 127 1.98 5.75 -10.29
CA GLN A 127 2.34 7.02 -10.93
C GLN A 127 3.56 6.85 -11.84
N ALA A 128 4.67 6.29 -11.33
CA ALA A 128 5.87 6.01 -12.11
C ALA A 128 5.58 5.17 -13.35
N TYR A 129 4.84 4.07 -13.18
CA TYR A 129 4.45 3.18 -14.27
C TYR A 129 3.67 3.92 -15.36
N ARG A 130 2.70 4.78 -15.00
CA ARG A 130 1.93 5.56 -15.98
C ARG A 130 2.81 6.53 -16.78
N LEU A 131 3.85 7.08 -16.15
CA LEU A 131 4.78 8.00 -16.82
C LEU A 131 5.74 7.28 -17.75
N ILE A 132 6.35 6.18 -17.28
CA ILE A 132 7.56 5.62 -17.91
C ILE A 132 7.30 4.38 -18.77
N ARG A 133 6.14 3.72 -18.62
CA ARG A 133 5.84 2.46 -19.34
C ARG A 133 6.00 2.57 -20.85
N LYS A 134 5.29 3.53 -21.48
CA LYS A 134 5.32 3.68 -22.94
C LYS A 134 6.72 4.10 -23.43
N PRO A 135 7.38 5.12 -22.83
CA PRO A 135 8.76 5.45 -23.18
C PRO A 135 9.74 4.28 -23.08
N LEU A 136 9.66 3.44 -22.04
CA LEU A 136 10.54 2.27 -21.91
C LEU A 136 10.29 1.23 -23.00
N ILE A 137 9.02 0.92 -23.31
CA ILE A 137 8.69 -0.03 -24.38
C ILE A 137 9.26 0.46 -25.72
N GLU A 138 9.09 1.74 -26.04
CA GLU A 138 9.60 2.33 -27.29
C GLU A 138 11.13 2.34 -27.34
N LYS A 139 11.79 2.78 -26.26
CA LYS A 139 13.26 2.83 -26.15
C LYS A 139 13.90 1.45 -26.27
N TYR A 140 13.32 0.44 -25.63
CA TYR A 140 13.88 -0.91 -25.55
C TYR A 140 13.27 -1.89 -26.57
N GLN A 141 12.48 -1.41 -27.52
CA GLN A 141 11.85 -2.24 -28.55
C GLN A 141 12.89 -3.01 -29.39
N ILE A 142 14.04 -2.39 -29.71
CA ILE A 142 15.12 -3.03 -30.48
C ILE A 142 15.74 -4.23 -29.74
N TYR A 143 15.58 -4.27 -28.41
CA TYR A 143 16.01 -5.38 -27.56
C TYR A 143 14.89 -6.41 -27.37
N SER A 144 13.84 -6.36 -28.19
CA SER A 144 12.70 -7.28 -28.13
C SER A 144 11.93 -7.24 -26.80
N VAL A 145 11.88 -6.08 -26.14
CA VAL A 145 10.88 -5.85 -25.08
C VAL A 145 9.51 -5.83 -25.74
N TRP A 146 8.62 -6.71 -25.29
CA TRP A 146 7.23 -6.79 -25.76
C TRP A 146 6.33 -5.83 -24.98
N THR A 147 6.34 -5.94 -23.65
CA THR A 147 5.51 -5.11 -22.78
C THR A 147 6.07 -5.04 -21.38
N LEU A 148 5.66 -4.02 -20.65
CA LEU A 148 5.77 -3.95 -19.20
C LEU A 148 4.37 -4.16 -18.62
N PHE A 149 4.30 -4.92 -17.55
CA PHE A 149 3.09 -5.13 -16.77
C PHE A 149 3.38 -4.89 -15.30
N ASN A 150 2.47 -4.22 -14.60
CA ASN A 150 2.58 -4.05 -13.15
C ASN A 150 1.46 -4.78 -12.41
N ARG A 151 1.81 -5.34 -11.27
CA ARG A 151 0.86 -5.85 -10.29
C ARG A 151 1.27 -5.33 -8.92
N PHE A 152 0.37 -4.62 -8.25
CA PHE A 152 0.70 -3.88 -7.03
C PHE A 152 1.95 -3.00 -7.25
N SER A 153 2.97 -3.17 -6.41
CA SER A 153 4.26 -2.48 -6.50
C SER A 153 5.38 -3.34 -7.11
N GLN A 154 5.02 -4.31 -7.96
CA GLN A 154 5.97 -5.17 -8.69
C GLN A 154 5.88 -4.90 -10.20
N LEU A 155 7.04 -4.91 -10.87
CA LEU A 155 7.15 -4.80 -12.32
C LEU A 155 7.48 -6.17 -12.93
N THR A 156 6.85 -6.51 -14.05
CA THR A 156 7.34 -7.56 -14.95
C THR A 156 7.60 -6.97 -16.32
N VAL A 157 8.83 -7.16 -16.79
CA VAL A 157 9.28 -6.82 -18.14
C VAL A 157 9.24 -8.11 -18.95
N PHE A 158 8.37 -8.16 -19.96
CA PHE A 158 8.31 -9.30 -20.86
C PHE A 158 9.12 -9.02 -22.14
N TYR A 159 10.08 -9.89 -22.42
CA TYR A 159 10.73 -10.00 -23.72
C TYR A 159 9.92 -10.88 -24.67
N GLN A 160 10.24 -10.90 -25.97
CA GLN A 160 9.53 -11.74 -26.93
C GLN A 160 9.67 -13.25 -26.64
N ASN A 161 10.87 -13.71 -26.27
CA ASN A 161 11.17 -15.12 -25.99
C ASN A 161 12.24 -15.24 -24.88
N GLU A 162 12.45 -16.46 -24.38
CA GLU A 162 13.39 -16.70 -23.27
C GLU A 162 14.85 -16.36 -23.64
N ILE A 163 15.25 -16.58 -24.89
CA ILE A 163 16.60 -16.29 -25.38
C ILE A 163 16.86 -14.78 -25.34
N ASN A 164 15.88 -13.97 -25.76
CA ASN A 164 15.94 -12.52 -25.65
C ASN A 164 16.08 -12.08 -24.19
N GLY A 165 15.33 -12.69 -23.27
CA GLY A 165 15.44 -12.42 -21.83
C GLY A 165 16.86 -12.65 -21.31
N LYS A 166 17.40 -13.85 -21.50
CA LYS A 166 18.76 -14.21 -21.06
C LYS A 166 19.85 -13.36 -21.72
N THR A 167 19.70 -13.06 -23.01
CA THR A 167 20.64 -12.22 -23.74
C THR A 167 20.68 -10.82 -23.16
N ASN A 168 19.51 -10.21 -22.97
CA ASN A 168 19.39 -8.84 -22.44
C ASN A 168 19.80 -8.71 -20.98
N GLU A 169 19.62 -9.78 -20.19
CA GLU A 169 20.20 -9.86 -18.85
C GLU A 169 21.73 -9.85 -18.93
N PHE A 170 22.32 -10.71 -19.77
CA PHE A 170 23.77 -10.82 -19.94
C PHE A 170 24.43 -9.52 -20.43
N ILE A 171 23.81 -8.82 -21.39
CA ILE A 171 24.34 -7.55 -21.92
C ILE A 171 23.94 -6.32 -21.10
N GLY A 172 23.22 -6.50 -19.98
CA GLY A 172 22.90 -5.43 -19.04
C GLY A 172 21.66 -4.58 -19.37
N ILE A 173 20.89 -4.91 -20.40
CA ILE A 173 19.66 -4.21 -20.78
C ILE A 173 18.59 -4.35 -19.69
N SER A 174 18.45 -5.53 -19.08
CA SER A 174 17.51 -5.73 -17.96
C SER A 174 17.84 -4.79 -16.80
N LYS A 175 19.13 -4.65 -16.46
CA LYS A 175 19.57 -3.71 -15.43
C LYS A 175 19.23 -2.27 -15.79
N GLN A 176 19.50 -1.83 -17.02
CA GLN A 176 19.19 -0.47 -17.46
C GLN A 176 17.69 -0.16 -17.38
N ILE A 177 16.82 -1.11 -17.73
CA ILE A 177 15.37 -0.95 -17.58
C ILE A 177 14.99 -0.79 -16.10
N LYS A 178 15.57 -1.62 -15.21
CA LYS A 178 15.36 -1.49 -13.76
C LYS A 178 15.83 -0.12 -13.25
N ASP A 179 17.03 0.30 -13.65
CA ASP A 179 17.62 1.58 -13.23
C ASP A 179 16.73 2.77 -13.65
N GLU A 180 16.30 2.86 -14.90
CA GLU A 180 15.47 3.97 -15.39
C GLU A 180 14.07 4.01 -14.75
N PHE A 181 13.49 2.84 -14.50
CA PHE A 181 12.23 2.78 -13.77
C PHE A 181 12.42 3.24 -12.33
N TYR A 182 13.48 2.77 -11.67
CA TYR A 182 13.81 3.16 -10.31
C TYR A 182 14.09 4.66 -10.18
N GLU A 183 14.83 5.26 -11.13
CA GLU A 183 15.05 6.70 -11.17
C GLU A 183 13.73 7.47 -11.27
N THR A 184 12.81 7.03 -12.14
CA THR A 184 11.48 7.66 -12.25
C THR A 184 10.68 7.52 -10.98
N LEU A 185 10.69 6.33 -10.37
CA LEU A 185 10.02 6.06 -9.11
C LEU A 185 10.59 6.91 -7.98
N HIS A 186 11.91 6.99 -7.86
CA HIS A 186 12.61 7.75 -6.83
C HIS A 186 12.37 9.26 -6.94
N MET A 187 12.24 9.81 -8.15
CA MET A 187 11.87 11.22 -8.34
C MET A 187 10.46 11.56 -7.82
N LEU A 188 9.55 10.58 -7.76
CA LEU A 188 8.18 10.76 -7.26
C LEU A 188 8.04 10.41 -5.78
N ASP A 189 8.89 9.52 -5.28
CA ASP A 189 8.84 8.95 -3.93
C ASP A 189 9.32 9.97 -2.88
N GLU A 190 8.39 10.85 -2.51
CA GLU A 190 8.63 11.90 -1.53
C GLU A 190 9.12 11.39 -0.16
N PHE A 191 8.63 10.22 0.27
CA PHE A 191 8.93 9.67 1.60
C PHE A 191 10.02 8.59 1.59
N ASN A 192 10.69 8.37 0.45
CA ASN A 192 11.72 7.35 0.28
C ASN A 192 11.26 5.94 0.72
N VAL A 193 10.01 5.58 0.39
CA VAL A 193 9.45 4.25 0.71
C VAL A 193 10.06 3.13 -0.14
N PHE A 194 10.73 3.49 -1.23
CA PHE A 194 11.49 2.61 -2.12
C PHE A 194 13.00 2.75 -1.97
N THR A 195 13.64 1.59 -1.93
CA THR A 195 15.08 1.41 -2.12
C THR A 195 15.29 0.55 -3.36
N TYR A 196 16.50 0.56 -3.92
CA TYR A 196 16.78 -0.31 -5.07
C TYR A 196 16.56 -1.80 -4.78
N ASP A 197 16.76 -2.19 -3.52
CA ASP A 197 16.64 -3.57 -3.03
C ASP A 197 15.17 -4.00 -2.81
N ASN A 198 14.30 -3.08 -2.38
CA ASN A 198 12.87 -3.38 -2.20
C ASN A 198 12.02 -3.12 -3.45
N PHE A 199 12.62 -2.56 -4.52
CA PHE A 199 12.00 -2.40 -5.82
C PHE A 199 12.15 -3.68 -6.65
N ASP A 200 11.05 -4.43 -6.74
CA ASP A 200 11.01 -5.74 -7.35
C ASP A 200 10.66 -5.67 -8.85
N VAL A 201 11.60 -6.15 -9.67
CA VAL A 201 11.46 -6.23 -11.13
C VAL A 201 11.79 -7.64 -11.57
N HIS A 202 10.80 -8.29 -12.16
CA HIS A 202 10.96 -9.58 -12.80
C HIS A 202 11.13 -9.41 -14.30
N PHE A 203 12.00 -10.23 -14.87
CA PHE A 203 12.22 -10.31 -16.30
C PHE A 203 11.76 -11.68 -16.78
N ASP A 204 10.82 -11.69 -17.70
CA ASP A 204 10.27 -12.93 -18.26
C ASP A 204 10.04 -12.76 -19.77
N SER A 205 9.35 -13.70 -20.39
CA SER A 205 9.11 -13.74 -21.82
C SER A 205 7.64 -13.98 -22.14
N LYS A 206 7.21 -13.43 -23.27
CA LYS A 206 5.93 -13.69 -23.89
C LYS A 206 5.79 -15.18 -24.22
N GLU A 207 6.86 -15.82 -24.68
CA GLU A 207 6.92 -17.27 -24.89
C GLU A 207 6.52 -18.05 -23.64
N ASN A 208 7.09 -17.72 -22.47
CA ASN A 208 6.73 -18.37 -21.21
C ASN A 208 5.27 -18.11 -20.83
N LEU A 209 4.81 -16.86 -20.96
CA LEU A 209 3.41 -16.47 -20.75
C LEU A 209 2.45 -17.27 -21.64
N ASP A 210 2.76 -17.41 -22.94
CA ASP A 210 1.94 -18.11 -23.90
C ASP A 210 1.93 -19.62 -23.64
N ASN A 211 3.10 -20.22 -23.41
CA ASN A 211 3.26 -21.68 -23.32
C ASN A 211 2.81 -22.26 -21.98
N LYS A 212 3.12 -21.58 -20.86
CA LYS A 212 2.82 -22.09 -19.50
C LYS A 212 1.53 -21.52 -18.91
N PHE A 213 1.06 -20.39 -19.44
CA PHE A 213 -0.07 -19.66 -18.88
C PHE A 213 -1.13 -19.29 -19.91
N GLU A 214 -1.09 -19.89 -21.11
CA GLU A 214 -2.09 -19.70 -22.17
C GLU A 214 -2.25 -18.23 -22.60
N GLY A 215 -1.18 -17.44 -22.49
CA GLY A 215 -1.20 -16.00 -22.79
C GLY A 215 -1.96 -15.17 -21.74
N ASN A 216 -2.34 -15.78 -20.61
CA ASN A 216 -3.23 -15.17 -19.63
C ASN A 216 -2.49 -14.67 -18.39
N LEU A 217 -2.46 -13.34 -18.22
CA LEU A 217 -1.83 -12.70 -17.08
C LEU A 217 -2.47 -13.07 -15.73
N PHE A 218 -3.75 -13.44 -15.68
CA PHE A 218 -4.37 -13.93 -14.44
C PHE A 218 -3.77 -15.27 -14.01
N TYR A 219 -3.51 -16.19 -14.95
CA TYR A 219 -2.86 -17.47 -14.63
C TYR A 219 -1.40 -17.29 -14.24
N TYR A 220 -0.70 -16.40 -14.92
CA TYR A 220 0.68 -16.02 -14.60
C TYR A 220 0.87 -15.55 -13.16
N TRP A 221 -0.09 -14.80 -12.61
CA TRP A 221 -0.01 -14.24 -11.26
C TRP A 221 -0.62 -15.10 -10.16
N LYS A 222 -1.23 -16.22 -10.54
CA LYS A 222 -1.81 -17.19 -9.60
C LYS A 222 -0.80 -18.26 -9.20
N SER A 223 0.18 -18.57 -10.05
CA SER A 223 1.30 -19.48 -9.78
C SER A 223 2.30 -18.88 -8.81
#